data_AF-A0A356P7A6-F1
#
_entry.id   AF-A0A356P7A6-F1
#
_cell.length_a   1.000
_cell.length_b   1.000
_cell.length_c   1.000
_cell.angle_alpha   90.00
_cell.angle_beta   90.00
_cell.angle_gamma   90.00
#
_symmetry.space_group_name_H-M   'P 1'
#
loop_
_entity.id
_entity.type
_entity.pdbx_description
1 polymer ?
#
loop_
_entity_poly.entity_id
_entity_poly.type
_entity_poly.pdbx_seq_one_letter_code
_entity_poly.pdbx_strand_id
1 'polypeptide(L)' 'SLESAPFLHNLLPDLLFVLGSKNRPEEVASNLFEGLRLCDERSMDLILAEGVEEGGLGTAIMNRLQKAAGQRILYIP' A
#
# COMPACT_ATOMS: atom_id res chain seq x y z
N SER A 1 11.73 15.01 -21.64
CA SER A 1 10.50 14.30 -21.25
C SER A 1 10.84 12.82 -21.13
N LEU A 2 10.14 12.07 -20.28
CA LEU A 2 10.26 10.60 -20.17
C LEU A 2 9.75 9.86 -21.43
N GLU A 3 9.42 10.59 -22.50
CA GLU A 3 8.96 10.06 -23.79
C GLU A 3 10.01 9.16 -24.48
N SER A 4 11.29 9.34 -24.20
CA SER A 4 12.38 8.57 -24.83
C SER A 4 12.57 7.16 -24.25
N ALA A 5 11.90 6.82 -23.14
CA ALA A 5 12.09 5.55 -22.45
C ALA A 5 10.76 4.96 -21.93
N PRO A 6 9.82 4.59 -22.84
CA PRO A 6 8.52 4.02 -22.45
C PRO A 6 8.63 2.78 -21.55
N PHE A 7 9.75 2.05 -21.62
CA PHE A 7 10.02 0.92 -20.73
C PHE A 7 10.27 1.30 -19.27
N LEU A 8 10.80 2.51 -19.00
CA LEU A 8 11.05 2.97 -17.62
C LEU A 8 9.76 3.39 -16.91
N HIS A 9 8.72 3.77 -17.66
CA HIS A 9 7.41 4.14 -17.08
C HIS A 9 6.75 2.97 -16.34
N ASN A 10 7.09 1.72 -16.70
CA ASN A 10 6.57 0.50 -16.05
C ASN A 10 7.44 0.01 -14.88
N LEU A 11 8.61 0.62 -14.65
CA LEU A 11 9.56 0.15 -13.63
C LEU A 11 9.42 0.90 -12.31
N LEU A 12 8.73 2.04 -12.30
CA LEU A 12 8.54 2.87 -11.12
C LEU A 12 7.04 3.09 -10.87
N PRO A 13 6.59 3.05 -9.62
CA PRO A 13 5.22 3.39 -9.30
C PRO A 13 4.98 4.90 -9.48
N ASP A 14 3.78 5.27 -9.89
CA ASP A 14 3.35 6.68 -9.94
C ASP A 14 3.29 7.32 -8.54
N LEU A 15 3.17 6.49 -7.51
CA LEU A 15 3.19 6.88 -6.11
C LEU A 15 3.94 5.84 -5.26
N LEU A 16 4.99 6.29 -4.58
CA LEU A 16 5.63 5.55 -3.48
C LEU A 16 5.26 6.23 -2.16
N PHE A 17 4.57 5.50 -1.28
CA PHE A 17 4.16 6.01 0.02
C PHE A 17 4.74 5.13 1.14
N VAL A 18 5.51 5.74 2.05
CA VAL A 18 6.19 5.01 3.13
C VAL A 18 5.30 4.96 4.36
N LEU A 19 4.94 3.76 4.80
CA LEU A 19 4.05 3.56 5.95
C LEU A 19 4.74 3.77 7.30
N GLY A 20 6.07 3.73 7.34
CA GLY A 20 6.86 3.90 8.56
C GLY A 20 7.53 2.61 9.01
N SER A 21 7.83 2.51 10.30
CA SER A 21 8.58 1.39 10.86
C SER A 21 7.69 0.23 11.30
N LYS A 22 8.08 -1.00 10.98
CA LYS A 22 7.42 -2.23 11.48
C LYS A 22 7.41 -2.31 13.01
N ASN A 23 8.34 -1.63 13.69
CA ASN A 23 8.39 -1.57 15.15
C ASN A 23 7.41 -0.55 15.77
N ARG A 24 6.65 0.19 14.93
CA ARG A 24 5.70 1.24 15.34
C ARG A 24 4.36 1.05 14.60
N PRO A 25 3.58 0.01 14.94
CA PRO A 25 2.37 -0.35 14.21
C PRO A 25 1.30 0.75 14.19
N GLU A 26 1.28 1.66 15.18
CA GLU A 26 0.38 2.81 15.21
C GLU A 26 0.68 3.82 14.10
N GLU A 27 1.96 4.05 13.83
CA GLU A 27 2.43 4.90 12.73
C GLU A 27 2.02 4.28 11.38
N VAL A 28 2.27 2.97 11.23
CA VAL A 28 1.89 2.20 10.04
C VAL A 28 0.38 2.26 9.81
N ALA A 29 -0.43 2.10 10.86
CA ALA A 29 -1.88 2.20 10.76
C ALA A 29 -2.32 3.58 10.26
N SER A 30 -1.83 4.66 10.88
CA SER A 30 -2.18 6.03 10.53
C SER A 30 -1.81 6.35 9.07
N ASN A 31 -0.56 6.05 8.71
CA ASN A 31 -0.02 6.32 7.39
C ASN A 31 -0.69 5.47 6.30
N LEU A 32 -1.12 4.25 6.62
CA LEU A 32 -1.82 3.41 5.65
C LEU A 32 -3.14 4.04 5.22
N PHE A 33 -3.94 4.55 6.15
CA PHE A 33 -5.21 5.19 5.79
C PHE A 33 -5.00 6.47 4.99
N GLU A 34 -3.97 7.25 5.32
CA GLU A 34 -3.60 8.44 4.55
C GLU A 34 -3.16 8.07 3.12
N GLY A 35 -2.31 7.05 2.98
CA GLY A 35 -1.85 6.56 1.69
C GLY A 35 -2.99 6.03 0.81
N LEU A 36 -3.91 5.25 1.38
CA LEU A 36 -5.09 4.77 0.66
C LEU A 36 -5.98 5.92 0.17
N ARG A 37 -6.21 6.92 1.02
CA ARG A 37 -6.98 8.11 0.64
C ARG A 37 -6.29 8.90 -0.47
N LEU A 38 -4.98 9.01 -0.43
CA LEU A 38 -4.21 9.66 -1.50
C LEU A 38 -4.32 8.90 -2.83
N CYS A 39 -4.34 7.57 -2.78
CA CYS A 39 -4.58 6.75 -3.98
C CYS A 39 -5.98 6.98 -4.56
N ASP A 40 -7.01 7.06 -3.71
CA ASP A 40 -8.39 7.36 -4.12
C ASP A 40 -8.46 8.77 -4.76
N GLU A 41 -7.86 9.78 -4.11
CA GLU A 41 -7.82 11.16 -4.61
C GLU A 41 -7.11 11.28 -5.96
N ARG A 42 -6.11 10.43 -6.21
CA ARG A 42 -5.40 10.37 -7.50
C ARG A 42 -6.00 9.37 -8.50
N SER A 43 -7.10 8.71 -8.14
CA SER A 43 -7.77 7.71 -8.99
C SER A 43 -6.81 6.62 -9.49
N MET A 44 -5.97 6.09 -8.61
CA MET A 44 -5.01 5.03 -8.95
C MET A 44 -5.73 3.74 -9.35
N ASP A 45 -5.29 3.10 -10.44
CA ASP A 45 -5.89 1.86 -10.95
C ASP A 45 -5.51 0.62 -10.14
N LEU A 46 -4.29 0.61 -9.58
CA LEU A 46 -3.74 -0.52 -8.81
C LEU A 46 -2.93 0.00 -7.63
N ILE A 47 -3.24 -0.52 -6.44
CA ILE A 47 -2.49 -0.26 -5.21
C ILE A 47 -1.83 -1.56 -4.78
N LEU A 48 -0.52 -1.52 -4.58
CA LEU A 48 0.24 -2.59 -3.94
C LEU A 48 0.61 -2.12 -2.53
N ALA A 49 0.14 -2.83 -1.52
CA ALA A 49 0.46 -2.56 -0.12
C ALA A 49 1.12 -3.79 0.50
N GLU A 50 2.21 -3.59 1.24
CA GLU A 50 2.83 -4.65 2.02
C GLU A 50 1.90 -5.02 3.18
N GLY A 51 1.71 -6.32 3.40
CA GLY A 51 1.04 -6.81 4.60
C GLY A 51 1.84 -6.49 5.86
N VAL A 52 1.17 -6.39 6.99
CA VAL A 52 1.81 -6.26 8.30
C VAL A 52 1.67 -7.55 9.09
N GLU A 53 2.56 -7.77 10.06
CA GLU A 53 2.46 -8.90 10.96
C GLU A 53 1.13 -8.86 11.73
N GLU A 54 0.44 -9.99 11.80
CA GLU A 54 -0.81 -10.09 12.53
C GLU A 54 -0.55 -10.25 14.04
N GLY A 55 -1.29 -9.48 14.83
CA GLY A 55 -1.14 -9.41 16.28
C GLY A 55 -1.52 -8.02 16.79
N GLY A 56 -2.37 -7.95 17.81
CA GLY A 56 -2.86 -6.68 18.36
C GLY A 56 -3.42 -5.75 17.27
N LEU A 57 -2.79 -4.58 17.09
CA LEU A 57 -3.19 -3.60 16.07
C LEU A 57 -2.99 -4.11 14.64
N GLY A 58 -1.99 -4.94 14.38
CA GLY A 58 -1.71 -5.51 13.06
C GLY A 58 -2.88 -6.34 12.51
N THR A 59 -3.58 -7.09 13.36
CA THR A 59 -4.79 -7.84 12.98
C THR A 59 -5.92 -6.91 12.55
N ALA A 60 -6.06 -5.76 13.21
CA ALA A 60 -7.06 -4.75 12.85
C ALA A 60 -6.70 -4.09 11.51
N ILE A 61 -5.43 -3.76 11.29
CA ILE A 61 -4.91 -3.23 10.03
C ILE A 61 -5.19 -4.20 8.89
N MET A 62 -4.75 -5.45 9.02
CA MET A 62 -4.93 -6.48 7.99
C MET A 62 -6.41 -6.71 7.68
N ASN A 63 -7.29 -6.73 8.68
CA ASN A 63 -8.73 -6.82 8.44
C ASN A 63 -9.28 -5.71 7.54
N ARG A 64 -8.76 -4.49 7.65
CA ARG A 64 -9.17 -3.37 6.78
C ARG A 64 -8.54 -3.48 5.41
N LEU A 65 -7.25 -3.80 5.34
CA LEU A 65 -6.53 -3.96 4.07
C LEU A 65 -7.16 -5.06 3.21
N GLN A 66 -7.46 -6.21 3.80
CA GLN A 66 -8.08 -7.35 3.11
C GLN A 66 -9.50 -7.01 2.58
N LYS A 67 -10.26 -6.19 3.33
CA LYS A 67 -11.56 -5.69 2.89
C LYS A 67 -11.42 -4.71 1.72
N ALA A 68 -10.48 -3.78 1.80
CA ALA A 68 -10.21 -2.83 0.71
C ALA A 68 -9.73 -3.56 -0.57
N ALA A 69 -8.93 -4.60 -0.42
CA ALA A 69 -8.46 -5.43 -1.52
C ALA A 69 -9.54 -6.36 -2.12
N GLY A 70 -10.78 -6.36 -1.58
CA GLY A 70 -11.83 -7.28 -2.02
C GLY A 70 -11.42 -8.75 -1.91
N GLN A 71 -10.65 -9.08 -0.86
CA GLN A 71 -10.03 -10.39 -0.62
C GLN A 71 -9.04 -10.87 -1.72
N ARG A 72 -8.52 -9.97 -2.57
CA ARG A 72 -7.42 -10.28 -3.49
C ARG A 72 -6.08 -10.16 -2.76
N ILE A 73 -5.62 -11.25 -2.17
CA ILE A 73 -4.39 -11.30 -1.37
C ILE A 73 -3.42 -12.28 -2.05
N LEU A 74 -2.17 -11.86 -2.24
CA LEU A 74 -1.09 -12.71 -2.71
C LEU A 74 -0.13 -13.00 -1.55
N TYR A 75 0.05 -14.28 -1.24
CA TYR A 75 1.08 -14.74 -0.31
C TYR A 75 2.30 -15.16 -1.13
N ILE A 76 3.42 -14.48 -0.89
CA ILE A 76 4.70 -14.81 -1.53
C ILE A 76 5.48 -15.70 -0.55
N PRO A 77 5.82 -16.94 -0.95
CA PRO A 77 6.58 -17.87 -0.11
C PRO A 77 8.04 -17.46 0.07
#